data_AF-A0A949Z132-F1
#
_entry.id   AF-A0A949Z132-F1
#
_cell.length_a   1.000
_cell.length_b   1.000
_cell.length_c   1.000
_cell.angle_alpha   90.00
_cell.angle_beta   90.00
_cell.angle_gamma   90.00
#
_symmetry.space_group_name_H-M   'P 1'
#
loop_
_entity.id
_entity.type
_entity.pdbx_description
1 polymer ?
#
loop_
_entity_poly.entity_id
_entity_poly.type
_entity_poly.pdbx_seq_one_letter_code
_entity_poly.pdbx_strand_id
1 'polypeptide(L)'
;MKQRLIETAARRATLAAFLLLAANAPAMATGPNLLHTESVSQATFTGISFGPTGPECDASAGGPACMIVVVTANLVGQHVPFGKFTGTVTATLNLNPTHFIPSVFDSNGNPIGVCTPEFGTETDTFADGSTLSSNFQGLGCCAGSTCGGTTGPPSVNHDSSVITGGTDRFNGATGGWSWSDSGTVVGQLLIHAEGVMHLP
;
A
#
# COMPACT_ATOMS: atom_id res chain seq x y z
N MET A 1 -33.30 43.38 -45.22
CA MET A 1 -33.60 41.94 -45.44
C MET A 1 -32.48 41.01 -44.93
N LYS A 2 -31.18 41.30 -45.21
CA LYS A 2 -30.03 40.50 -44.75
C LYS A 2 -29.89 40.40 -43.21
N GLN A 3 -30.21 41.46 -42.47
CA GLN A 3 -30.06 41.52 -41.00
C GLN A 3 -31.00 40.55 -40.26
N ARG A 4 -32.25 40.40 -40.72
CA ARG A 4 -33.23 39.45 -40.15
C ARG A 4 -32.88 37.98 -40.39
N LEU A 5 -32.20 37.69 -41.51
CA LEU A 5 -31.71 36.35 -41.84
C LEU A 5 -30.55 35.93 -40.91
N ILE A 6 -29.65 36.86 -40.59
CA ILE A 6 -28.51 36.62 -39.68
C ILE A 6 -29.00 36.38 -38.24
N GLU A 7 -29.97 37.16 -37.76
CA GLU A 7 -30.55 36.97 -36.41
C GLU A 7 -31.26 35.62 -36.26
N THR A 8 -31.96 35.17 -37.31
CA THR A 8 -32.67 33.89 -37.29
C THR A 8 -31.70 32.71 -37.34
N ALA A 9 -30.64 32.81 -38.14
CA ALA A 9 -29.58 31.79 -38.20
C ALA A 9 -28.79 31.70 -36.89
N ALA A 10 -28.45 32.85 -36.29
CA ALA A 10 -27.77 32.91 -35.00
C ALA A 10 -28.62 32.26 -33.91
N ARG A 11 -29.92 32.60 -33.79
CA ARG A 11 -30.81 31.99 -32.78
C ARG A 11 -30.95 30.47 -32.93
N ARG A 12 -31.01 29.97 -34.16
CA ARG A 12 -31.08 28.52 -34.43
C ARG A 12 -29.78 27.81 -34.05
N ALA A 13 -28.63 28.41 -34.35
CA ALA A 13 -27.32 27.88 -33.96
C ALA A 13 -27.14 27.88 -32.43
N THR A 14 -27.56 28.95 -31.74
CA THR A 14 -27.48 29.02 -30.28
C THR A 14 -28.43 28.03 -29.62
N LEU A 15 -29.66 27.88 -30.13
CA LEU A 15 -30.62 26.90 -29.62
C LEU A 15 -30.14 25.46 -29.85
N ALA A 16 -29.56 25.17 -31.02
CA ALA A 16 -28.97 23.86 -31.32
C ALA A 16 -27.76 23.58 -30.41
N ALA A 17 -26.92 24.58 -30.13
CA ALA A 17 -25.81 24.45 -29.19
C ALA A 17 -26.32 24.19 -27.76
N PHE A 18 -27.34 24.91 -27.29
CA PHE A 18 -27.94 24.66 -25.97
C PHE A 18 -28.61 23.29 -25.88
N LEU A 19 -29.28 22.82 -26.92
CA LEU A 19 -29.86 21.48 -26.97
C LEU A 19 -28.80 20.38 -27.01
N LEU A 20 -27.67 20.60 -27.71
CA LEU A 20 -26.52 19.69 -27.69
C LEU A 20 -25.84 19.67 -26.31
N LEU A 21 -25.72 20.81 -25.62
CA LEU A 21 -25.20 20.85 -24.25
C LEU A 21 -26.17 20.21 -23.24
N ALA A 22 -27.48 20.38 -23.42
CA ALA A 22 -28.49 19.75 -22.56
C ALA A 22 -28.69 18.24 -22.83
N ALA A 23 -28.41 17.78 -24.05
CA ALA A 23 -28.39 16.37 -24.41
C ALA A 23 -27.15 15.64 -23.87
N ASN A 24 -26.10 16.39 -23.49
CA ASN A 24 -25.03 15.92 -22.62
C ASN A 24 -25.40 16.18 -21.14
N ALA A 25 -26.61 15.79 -20.74
CA ALA A 25 -26.86 15.48 -19.33
C ALA A 25 -25.68 14.61 -18.86
N PRO A 26 -25.10 14.86 -17.67
CA PRO A 26 -23.90 14.14 -17.26
C PRO A 26 -24.24 12.66 -17.40
N ALA A 27 -23.58 12.00 -18.35
CA ALA A 27 -23.50 10.56 -18.34
C ALA A 27 -22.72 10.29 -17.06
N MET A 28 -23.44 10.22 -15.93
CA MET A 28 -22.90 9.74 -14.69
C MET A 28 -22.43 8.35 -15.05
N ALA A 29 -21.11 8.19 -15.16
CA ALA A 29 -20.53 6.89 -15.35
C ALA A 29 -21.08 6.02 -14.21
N THR A 30 -21.98 5.09 -14.54
CA THR A 30 -22.43 4.04 -13.62
C THR A 30 -21.32 2.99 -13.51
N GLY A 31 -20.09 3.48 -13.31
CA GLY A 31 -18.95 2.66 -12.97
C GLY A 31 -19.19 2.01 -11.61
N PRO A 32 -18.40 0.98 -11.26
CA PRO A 32 -18.45 0.39 -9.94
C PRO A 32 -18.37 1.50 -8.87
N ASN A 33 -19.16 1.38 -7.80
CA ASN A 33 -19.04 2.25 -6.64
C ASN A 33 -17.68 1.97 -6.00
N LEU A 34 -16.67 2.74 -6.43
CA LEU A 34 -15.33 2.73 -5.89
C LEU A 34 -15.30 3.66 -4.69
N LEU A 35 -14.96 3.10 -3.54
CA LEU A 35 -14.70 3.82 -2.31
C LEU A 35 -13.21 4.14 -2.27
N HIS A 36 -12.89 5.42 -2.19
CA HIS A 36 -11.57 5.82 -1.74
C HIS A 36 -11.41 5.46 -0.27
N THR A 37 -10.25 4.91 0.07
CA THR A 37 -9.95 4.46 1.41
C THR A 37 -8.60 4.95 1.87
N GLU A 38 -8.52 5.37 3.12
CA GLU A 38 -7.28 5.78 3.77
C GLU A 38 -7.20 5.11 5.14
N SER A 39 -6.01 4.65 5.53
CA SER A 39 -5.78 4.13 6.86
C SER A 39 -4.49 4.63 7.46
N VAL A 40 -4.53 4.89 8.76
CA VAL A 40 -3.35 5.12 9.59
C VAL A 40 -3.35 4.07 10.68
N SER A 41 -2.24 3.35 10.82
CA SER A 41 -2.09 2.31 11.83
C SER A 41 -0.73 2.36 12.48
N GLN A 42 -0.66 1.71 13.63
CA GLN A 42 0.55 1.54 14.39
C GLN A 42 0.83 0.03 14.50
N ALA A 43 2.01 -0.39 14.05
CA ALA A 43 2.47 -1.76 14.21
C ALA A 43 3.32 -1.94 15.46
N THR A 44 3.09 -3.05 16.16
CA THR A 44 3.90 -3.53 17.27
C THR A 44 4.44 -4.91 16.94
N PHE A 45 5.75 -5.01 16.74
CA PHE A 45 6.40 -6.28 16.42
C PHE A 45 6.19 -7.32 17.52
N THR A 46 5.77 -8.51 17.11
CA THR A 46 5.48 -9.65 17.99
C THR A 46 6.44 -10.82 17.76
N GLY A 47 7.12 -10.85 16.62
CA GLY A 47 8.03 -11.93 16.27
C GLY A 47 8.96 -11.54 15.13
N ILE A 48 10.16 -12.11 15.17
CA ILE A 48 11.14 -12.08 14.10
C ILE A 48 11.74 -13.47 13.97
N SER A 49 11.94 -13.92 12.73
CA SER A 49 12.67 -15.15 12.45
C SER A 49 13.49 -15.03 11.18
N PHE A 50 14.53 -15.85 11.07
CA PHE A 50 15.51 -15.77 10.01
C PHE A 50 15.63 -17.10 9.26
N GLY A 51 15.98 -17.02 7.97
CA GLY A 51 16.21 -18.22 7.17
C GLY A 51 17.10 -17.97 5.95
N PRO A 52 17.49 -19.05 5.25
CA PRO A 52 17.31 -20.45 5.64
C PRO A 52 18.21 -20.80 6.83
N THR A 53 17.70 -21.59 7.78
CA THR A 53 18.44 -21.97 8.99
C THR A 53 19.59 -22.92 8.67
N GLY A 54 20.74 -22.70 9.28
CA GLY A 54 21.94 -23.53 9.08
C GLY A 54 23.07 -23.12 10.05
N PRO A 55 24.29 -23.66 9.86
CA PRO A 55 25.41 -23.38 10.75
C PRO A 55 25.76 -21.89 10.91
N GLU A 56 25.47 -21.08 9.89
CA GLU A 56 25.77 -19.64 9.83
C GLU A 56 24.50 -18.76 9.80
N CYS A 57 23.32 -19.35 10.02
CA CYS A 57 22.05 -18.63 10.13
C CYS A 57 21.19 -19.27 11.21
N ASP A 58 21.07 -18.60 12.36
CA ASP A 58 20.17 -19.00 13.45
C ASP A 58 18.77 -18.44 13.21
N ALA A 59 17.74 -19.28 13.39
CA ALA A 59 16.36 -18.88 13.12
C ALA A 59 15.84 -17.75 14.02
N SER A 60 16.45 -17.51 15.18
CA SER A 60 16.03 -16.54 16.19
C SER A 60 17.00 -15.38 16.39
N ALA A 61 18.31 -15.62 16.20
CA ALA A 61 19.37 -14.65 16.39
C ALA A 61 19.93 -14.09 15.06
N GLY A 62 19.52 -14.67 13.93
CA GLY A 62 20.02 -14.31 12.62
C GLY A 62 21.44 -14.83 12.35
N GLY A 63 22.11 -14.23 11.39
CA GLY A 63 23.45 -14.64 10.97
C GLY A 63 23.76 -14.19 9.55
N PRO A 64 25.04 -14.20 9.16
CA PRO A 64 25.49 -13.72 7.86
C PRO A 64 24.93 -14.53 6.68
N ALA A 65 24.56 -15.80 6.90
CA ALA A 65 23.96 -16.63 5.86
C ALA A 65 22.42 -16.50 5.77
N CYS A 66 21.80 -15.69 6.62
CA CYS A 66 20.35 -15.48 6.59
C CYS A 66 19.99 -14.58 5.40
N MET A 67 19.31 -15.16 4.43
CA MET A 67 18.82 -14.49 3.23
C MET A 67 17.35 -14.09 3.33
N ILE A 68 16.66 -14.46 4.41
CA ILE A 68 15.25 -14.20 4.64
C ILE A 68 15.06 -13.72 6.07
N VAL A 69 14.24 -12.69 6.24
CA VAL A 69 13.69 -12.28 7.53
C VAL A 69 12.18 -12.32 7.43
N VAL A 70 11.53 -13.01 8.37
CA VAL A 70 10.08 -12.97 8.54
C VAL A 70 9.78 -12.20 9.81
N VAL A 71 8.92 -11.20 9.70
CA VAL A 71 8.50 -10.33 10.79
C VAL A 71 7.00 -10.45 10.95
N THR A 72 6.54 -10.57 12.20
CA THR A 72 5.13 -10.51 12.54
C THR A 72 4.87 -9.32 13.44
N ALA A 73 3.74 -8.64 13.23
CA ALA A 73 3.32 -7.54 14.10
C ALA A 73 1.80 -7.52 14.28
N ASN A 74 1.38 -6.95 15.41
CA ASN A 74 -0.01 -6.58 15.64
C ASN A 74 -0.22 -5.13 15.23
N LEU A 75 -1.39 -4.85 14.66
CA LEU A 75 -1.80 -3.52 14.22
C LEU A 75 -2.93 -2.98 15.10
N VAL A 76 -2.88 -1.69 15.37
CA VAL A 76 -4.03 -0.92 15.84
C VAL A 76 -4.13 0.30 14.96
N GLY A 77 -5.29 0.52 14.36
CA GLY A 77 -5.45 1.59 13.38
C GLY A 77 -6.86 2.12 13.23
N GLN A 78 -6.97 3.09 12.33
CA GLN A 78 -8.21 3.68 11.88
C GLN A 78 -8.23 3.62 10.37
N HIS A 79 -9.34 3.10 9.83
CA HIS A 79 -9.63 3.06 8.41
C HIS A 79 -10.77 4.02 8.11
N VAL A 80 -10.63 4.84 7.08
CA VAL A 80 -11.67 5.74 6.58
C VAL A 80 -12.16 5.13 5.27
N PRO A 81 -13.46 4.77 5.15
CA PRO A 81 -14.57 5.14 6.04
C PRO A 81 -14.93 4.10 7.13
N PHE A 82 -14.21 2.98 7.25
CA PHE A 82 -14.74 1.79 7.94
C PHE A 82 -14.63 1.76 9.47
N GLY A 83 -13.91 2.70 10.08
CA GLY A 83 -13.75 2.79 11.53
C GLY A 83 -12.42 2.25 12.04
N LYS A 84 -12.32 2.09 13.36
CA LYS A 84 -11.15 1.50 14.02
C LYS A 84 -11.03 0.02 13.70
N PHE A 85 -9.80 -0.45 13.61
CA PHE A 85 -9.48 -1.86 13.45
C PHE A 85 -8.30 -2.27 14.33
N THR A 86 -8.23 -3.58 14.58
CA THR A 86 -7.03 -4.27 15.06
C THR A 86 -6.63 -5.28 14.01
N GLY A 87 -5.35 -5.55 13.82
CA GLY A 87 -4.94 -6.49 12.79
C GLY A 87 -3.66 -7.23 13.10
N THR A 88 -3.27 -8.07 12.16
CA THR A 88 -1.99 -8.78 12.16
C THR A 88 -1.36 -8.66 10.79
N VAL A 89 -0.06 -8.41 10.77
CA VAL A 89 0.75 -8.39 9.56
C VAL A 89 1.87 -9.42 9.68
N THR A 90 2.14 -10.11 8.57
CA THR A 90 3.34 -10.94 8.40
C THR A 90 4.06 -10.45 7.16
N ALA A 91 5.30 -9.98 7.34
CA ALA A 91 6.17 -9.50 6.28
C ALA A 91 7.36 -10.45 6.11
N THR A 92 7.80 -10.65 4.88
CA THR A 92 9.00 -11.40 4.52
C THR A 92 9.90 -10.53 3.68
N LEU A 93 11.12 -10.31 4.15
CA LEU A 93 12.15 -9.55 3.45
C LEU A 93 13.18 -10.51 2.85
N ASN A 94 13.54 -10.30 1.59
CA ASN A 94 14.59 -11.03 0.91
C ASN A 94 15.94 -10.30 1.06
N LEU A 95 16.75 -10.76 2.01
CA LEU A 95 18.08 -10.24 2.29
C LEU A 95 19.18 -10.81 1.39
N ASN A 96 18.86 -11.59 0.35
CA ASN A 96 19.88 -12.05 -0.58
C ASN A 96 20.51 -10.86 -1.32
N PRO A 97 21.84 -10.64 -1.21
CA PRO A 97 22.52 -9.50 -1.84
C PRO A 97 22.34 -9.43 -3.36
N THR A 98 22.06 -10.53 -4.05
CA THR A 98 21.80 -10.51 -5.50
C THR A 98 20.49 -9.80 -5.86
N HIS A 99 19.61 -9.59 -4.89
CA HIS A 99 18.33 -8.89 -5.05
C HIS A 99 18.37 -7.46 -4.49
N PHE A 100 19.54 -6.99 -4.05
CA PHE A 100 19.67 -5.64 -3.52
C PHE A 100 19.61 -4.64 -4.66
N ILE A 101 18.74 -3.65 -4.51
CA ILE A 101 18.62 -2.52 -5.41
C ILE A 101 19.34 -1.35 -4.74
N PRO A 102 20.45 -0.85 -5.30
CA PRO A 102 21.09 0.37 -4.81
C PRO A 102 20.10 1.53 -4.75
N SER A 103 19.98 2.19 -3.60
CA SER A 103 19.08 3.35 -3.42
C SER A 103 19.85 4.67 -3.31
N VAL A 104 21.08 4.66 -2.80
CA VAL A 104 21.96 5.83 -2.64
C VAL A 104 23.41 5.42 -2.88
N PHE A 105 24.21 6.29 -3.49
CA PHE A 105 25.63 6.06 -3.77
C PHE A 105 26.53 7.09 -3.06
N ASP A 106 27.71 6.68 -2.60
CA ASP A 106 28.74 7.61 -2.11
C ASP A 106 29.42 8.38 -3.26
N SER A 107 30.36 9.27 -2.91
CA SER A 107 31.13 10.05 -3.90
C SER A 107 31.99 9.21 -4.83
N ASN A 108 32.23 7.94 -4.49
CA ASN A 108 33.01 6.99 -5.28
C ASN A 108 32.11 6.07 -6.15
N GLY A 109 30.78 6.23 -6.06
CA GLY A 109 29.82 5.40 -6.78
C GLY A 109 29.55 4.05 -6.11
N ASN A 110 29.90 3.85 -4.84
CA ASN A 110 29.55 2.64 -4.10
C ASN A 110 28.14 2.76 -3.51
N PRO A 111 27.30 1.71 -3.57
CA PRO A 111 25.99 1.74 -2.94
C PRO A 111 26.16 1.84 -1.42
N ILE A 112 25.62 2.91 -0.85
CA ILE A 112 25.54 3.11 0.60
C ILE A 112 24.12 2.93 1.12
N GLY A 113 23.10 2.89 0.26
CA GLY A 113 21.74 2.51 0.61
C GLY A 113 21.28 1.33 -0.25
N VAL A 114 20.43 0.47 0.32
CA VAL A 114 19.86 -0.67 -0.40
C VAL A 114 18.37 -0.78 -0.14
N CYS A 115 17.66 -1.26 -1.15
CA CYS A 115 16.28 -1.73 -1.02
C CYS A 115 16.23 -3.24 -1.26
N THR A 116 15.39 -3.92 -0.49
CA THR A 116 15.16 -5.36 -0.59
C THR A 116 13.69 -5.65 -0.90
N PRO A 117 13.40 -6.64 -1.75
CA PRO A 117 12.04 -7.10 -1.97
C PRO A 117 11.38 -7.51 -0.65
N GLU A 118 10.14 -7.05 -0.48
CA GLU A 118 9.27 -7.39 0.63
C GLU A 118 7.95 -7.94 0.10
N PHE A 119 7.41 -8.93 0.80
CA PHE A 119 6.09 -9.49 0.53
C PHE A 119 5.45 -9.98 1.81
N GLY A 120 4.13 -9.93 1.88
CA GLY A 120 3.45 -10.29 3.10
C GLY A 120 1.95 -10.34 2.98
N THR A 121 1.34 -10.51 4.14
CA THR A 121 -0.11 -10.61 4.31
C THR A 121 -0.55 -9.79 5.49
N GLU A 122 -1.72 -9.18 5.38
CA GLU A 122 -2.38 -8.45 6.45
C GLU A 122 -3.80 -8.97 6.66
N THR A 123 -4.28 -8.88 7.90
CA THR A 123 -5.70 -9.03 8.21
C THR A 123 -6.13 -7.98 9.21
N ASP A 124 -7.11 -7.19 8.81
CA ASP A 124 -7.81 -6.21 9.64
C ASP A 124 -9.07 -6.84 10.20
N THR A 125 -9.31 -6.60 11.48
CA THR A 125 -10.53 -7.00 12.21
C THR A 125 -11.16 -5.76 12.81
N PHE A 126 -12.42 -5.53 12.49
CA PHE A 126 -13.18 -4.38 12.93
C PHE A 126 -14.03 -4.69 14.16
N ALA A 127 -14.54 -3.65 14.81
CA ALA A 127 -15.28 -3.78 16.07
C ALA A 127 -16.56 -4.65 15.97
N ASP A 128 -17.13 -4.78 14.79
CA ASP A 128 -18.28 -5.65 14.50
C ASP A 128 -17.89 -7.11 14.21
N GLY A 129 -16.61 -7.44 14.26
CA GLY A 129 -16.08 -8.78 13.96
C GLY A 129 -15.80 -9.03 12.47
N SER A 130 -16.17 -8.09 11.58
CA SER A 130 -15.85 -8.20 10.16
C SER A 130 -14.34 -8.16 9.95
N THR A 131 -13.87 -8.92 8.96
CA THR A 131 -12.45 -9.00 8.62
C THR A 131 -12.19 -8.65 7.17
N LEU A 132 -10.98 -8.17 6.91
CA LEU A 132 -10.49 -7.83 5.58
C LEU A 132 -9.03 -8.28 5.48
N SER A 133 -8.72 -9.12 4.51
CA SER A 133 -7.39 -9.66 4.31
C SER A 133 -6.80 -9.15 3.00
N SER A 134 -5.49 -8.91 3.01
CA SER A 134 -4.75 -8.48 1.83
C SER A 134 -3.38 -9.16 1.74
N ASN A 135 -2.86 -9.27 0.53
CA ASN A 135 -1.47 -9.60 0.29
C ASN A 135 -0.77 -8.37 -0.25
N PHE A 136 0.43 -8.08 0.24
CA PHE A 136 1.23 -6.95 -0.20
C PHE A 136 2.59 -7.39 -0.74
N GLN A 137 3.15 -6.54 -1.59
CA GLN A 137 4.49 -6.66 -2.11
C GLN A 137 5.09 -5.28 -2.36
N GLY A 138 6.40 -5.16 -2.22
CA GLY A 138 7.08 -3.92 -2.45
C GLY A 138 8.54 -3.97 -2.07
N LEU A 139 9.02 -2.86 -1.52
CA LEU A 139 10.42 -2.65 -1.21
C LEU A 139 10.57 -2.03 0.17
N GLY A 140 11.36 -2.67 1.01
CA GLY A 140 11.91 -2.05 2.21
C GLY A 140 13.29 -1.46 1.92
N CYS A 141 13.46 -0.17 2.18
CA CYS A 141 14.66 0.61 1.85
C CYS A 141 15.37 1.20 3.07
N CYS A 142 16.69 1.04 3.13
CA CYS A 142 17.55 1.65 4.14
C CYS A 142 18.60 2.53 3.48
N ALA A 143 18.98 3.62 4.15
CA ALA A 143 20.03 4.52 3.72
C ALA A 143 21.23 4.44 4.66
N GLY A 144 22.43 4.27 4.10
CA GLY A 144 23.71 4.34 4.81
C GLY A 144 24.26 3.01 5.33
N SER A 145 25.33 3.10 6.12
CA SER A 145 26.05 1.96 6.72
C SER A 145 25.22 1.11 7.69
N THR A 146 23.99 1.52 8.00
CA THR A 146 23.03 0.79 8.86
C THR A 146 22.34 -0.37 8.14
N CYS A 147 22.46 -0.44 6.80
CA CYS A 147 21.97 -1.55 5.98
C CYS A 147 22.77 -2.87 6.14
N GLY A 148 23.95 -2.81 6.78
CA GLY A 148 24.96 -3.88 6.81
C GLY A 148 24.70 -5.05 7.78
N GLY A 149 23.46 -5.28 8.20
CA GLY A 149 23.09 -6.54 8.85
C GLY A 149 22.78 -6.49 10.35
N THR A 150 21.88 -7.40 10.72
CA THR A 150 21.52 -7.89 12.08
C THR A 150 20.76 -6.97 13.04
N THR A 151 20.68 -5.65 12.84
CA THR A 151 20.03 -4.76 13.83
C THR A 151 18.65 -4.21 13.45
N GLY A 152 18.15 -4.50 12.25
CA GLY A 152 16.70 -4.59 11.96
C GLY A 152 16.24 -3.98 10.64
N PRO A 153 14.90 -3.88 10.42
CA PRO A 153 14.33 -3.63 9.10
C PRO A 153 14.62 -2.23 8.54
N PRO A 154 14.40 -2.08 7.22
CA PRO A 154 14.62 -0.83 6.51
C PRO A 154 13.86 0.37 7.10
N SER A 155 14.37 1.57 6.86
CA SER A 155 13.87 2.81 7.49
C SER A 155 12.60 3.37 6.85
N VAL A 156 12.31 2.94 5.61
CA VAL A 156 11.13 3.33 4.83
C VAL A 156 10.72 2.17 3.95
N ASN A 157 9.43 1.81 3.97
CA ASN A 157 8.86 0.81 3.09
C ASN A 157 7.85 1.44 2.11
N HIS A 158 7.76 0.87 0.91
CA HIS A 158 6.73 1.18 -0.06
C HIS A 158 6.15 -0.11 -0.64
N ASP A 159 4.93 -0.42 -0.24
CA ASP A 159 4.23 -1.63 -0.66
C ASP A 159 2.95 -1.33 -1.42
N SER A 160 2.56 -2.26 -2.28
CA SER A 160 1.26 -2.29 -2.91
C SER A 160 0.57 -3.59 -2.51
N SER A 161 -0.71 -3.51 -2.15
CA SER A 161 -1.48 -4.66 -1.73
C SER A 161 -2.76 -4.83 -2.51
N VAL A 162 -3.27 -6.05 -2.50
CA VAL A 162 -4.53 -6.45 -3.13
C VAL A 162 -5.38 -7.15 -2.08
N ILE A 163 -6.67 -6.80 -2.04
CA ILE A 163 -7.65 -7.49 -1.18
C ILE A 163 -7.77 -8.94 -1.65
N THR A 164 -7.58 -9.86 -0.72
CA THR A 164 -7.59 -11.31 -0.99
C THR A 164 -8.77 -12.01 -0.32
N GLY A 165 -9.44 -11.35 0.63
CA GLY A 165 -10.66 -11.85 1.23
C GLY A 165 -11.29 -10.85 2.18
N GLY A 166 -12.53 -11.12 2.57
CA GLY A 166 -13.23 -10.37 3.60
C GLY A 166 -14.44 -11.15 4.10
N THR A 167 -14.90 -10.80 5.30
CA THR A 167 -16.10 -11.39 5.91
C THR A 167 -17.17 -10.33 6.15
N ASP A 168 -18.42 -10.78 6.31
CA ASP A 168 -19.56 -9.94 6.68
C ASP A 168 -19.72 -8.74 5.73
N ARG A 169 -19.56 -7.52 6.24
CA ARG A 169 -19.66 -6.28 5.43
C ARG A 169 -18.60 -6.16 4.33
N PHE A 170 -17.53 -6.96 4.39
CA PHE A 170 -16.47 -7.02 3.39
C PHE A 170 -16.50 -8.31 2.57
N ASN A 171 -17.51 -9.17 2.75
CA ASN A 171 -17.63 -10.38 1.94
C ASN A 171 -17.74 -10.01 0.46
N GLY A 172 -16.77 -10.45 -0.35
CA GLY A 172 -16.70 -10.13 -1.78
C GLY A 172 -16.06 -8.77 -2.11
N ALA A 173 -15.46 -8.07 -1.13
CA ALA A 173 -14.71 -6.85 -1.37
C ALA A 173 -13.52 -7.10 -2.32
N THR A 174 -13.25 -6.14 -3.20
CA THR A 174 -12.10 -6.16 -4.11
C THR A 174 -11.43 -4.79 -4.13
N GLY A 175 -10.16 -4.72 -4.53
CA GLY A 175 -9.40 -3.48 -4.51
C GLY A 175 -7.98 -3.67 -3.98
N GLY A 176 -7.39 -2.60 -3.49
CA GLY A 176 -6.02 -2.59 -3.01
C GLY A 176 -5.58 -1.25 -2.46
N TRP A 177 -4.38 -1.24 -1.87
CA TRP A 177 -3.77 -0.06 -1.25
C TRP A 177 -2.32 0.07 -1.65
N SER A 178 -1.81 1.30 -1.55
CA SER A 178 -0.39 1.61 -1.49
C SER A 178 -0.04 2.05 -0.08
N TRP A 179 1.07 1.54 0.43
CA TRP A 179 1.46 1.64 1.82
C TRP A 179 2.79 2.38 1.88
N SER A 180 2.92 3.19 2.90
CA SER A 180 4.20 3.74 3.30
C SER A 180 4.30 3.70 4.80
N ASP A 181 5.41 3.20 5.28
CA ASP A 181 5.74 3.25 6.69
C ASP A 181 7.15 3.73 6.91
N SER A 182 7.36 4.29 8.09
CA SER A 182 8.66 4.77 8.54
C SER A 182 8.76 4.57 10.05
N GLY A 183 9.91 4.07 10.49
CA GLY A 183 10.10 3.74 11.90
C GLY A 183 11.47 3.17 12.21
N THR A 184 11.64 2.80 13.47
CA THR A 184 12.84 2.10 13.95
C THR A 184 12.43 0.78 14.61
N VAL A 185 13.35 -0.18 14.57
CA VAL A 185 13.23 -1.56 15.07
C VAL A 185 12.83 -1.65 16.55
N VAL A 186 13.11 -0.58 17.31
CA VAL A 186 12.88 -0.51 18.77
C VAL A 186 11.67 0.38 19.11
N GLY A 187 10.93 0.84 18.10
CA GLY A 187 9.83 1.78 18.22
C GLY A 187 8.54 1.29 17.57
N GLN A 188 7.51 2.11 17.71
CA GLN A 188 6.25 1.94 17.00
C GLN A 188 6.48 2.25 15.52
N LEU A 189 6.04 1.36 14.63
CA LEU A 189 6.03 1.62 13.19
C LEU A 189 4.72 2.32 12.85
N LEU A 190 4.80 3.52 12.28
CA LEU A 190 3.63 4.23 11.79
C LEU A 190 3.44 3.90 10.33
N ILE A 191 2.25 3.38 10.01
CA ILE A 191 1.86 2.95 8.67
C ILE A 191 0.77 3.90 8.20
N HIS A 192 0.93 4.41 6.98
CA HIS A 192 -0.11 5.07 6.23
C HIS A 192 -0.39 4.27 4.97
N ALA A 193 -1.66 4.01 4.67
CA ALA A 193 -2.06 3.36 3.43
C ALA A 193 -3.22 4.10 2.76
N GLU A 194 -3.15 4.23 1.44
CA GLU A 194 -4.16 4.87 0.61
C GLU A 194 -4.57 3.90 -0.50
N GLY A 195 -5.86 3.82 -0.80
CA GLY A 195 -6.35 2.80 -1.72
C GLY A 195 -7.74 3.04 -2.25
N VAL A 196 -8.19 2.06 -3.02
CA VAL A 196 -9.52 2.01 -3.59
C VAL A 196 -10.11 0.64 -3.32
N MET A 197 -11.35 0.62 -2.85
CA MET A 197 -12.12 -0.59 -2.58
C MET A 197 -13.45 -0.55 -3.33
N HIS A 198 -13.88 -1.70 -3.82
CA HIS A 198 -15.22 -1.95 -4.29
C HIS A 198 -15.89 -2.97 -3.37
N LEU A 199 -17.06 -2.60 -2.84
CA LEU A 199 -17.95 -3.50 -2.11
C LEU A 199 -19.03 -4.04 -3.08
N PRO A 200 -19.47 -5.30 -2.92
CA PRO A 200 -20.52 -5.87 -3.76
C PRO A 200 -21.90 -5.24 -3.57
#